data_AF-A8UZG4-F1
#
_entry.id   AF-A8UZG4-F1
#
_cell.length_a   1.000
_cell.length_b   1.000
_cell.length_c   1.000
_cell.angle_alpha   90.00
_cell.angle_beta   90.00
_cell.angle_gamma   90.00
#
_symmetry.space_group_name_H-M   'P 1'
#
loop_
_entity.id
_entity.type
_entity.pdbx_description
1 polymer ?
#
loop_
_entity_poly.entity_id
_entity_poly.type
_entity_poly.pdbx_seq_one_letter_code
_entity_poly.pdbx_strand_id
1 'polypeptide(L)'
;MENVRVKRSLRIELNTFAKQIGDLKGSNIDQTTQIVLGYLTYHAGKLWNEANYIVKNKLAKPNKFDLYNKLKDTSIHKKSLQSRTAQIILDELSRGWQNFFKYLQKPEKYPSPVKPPKYNKKKSPHRPVIYDKTGFTIEGNIIKLSLSKELKNHLRENTE
;
A
#
# COMPACT_ATOMS: atom_id res chain seq x y z
N MET A 1 -28.24 5.85 25.30
CA MET A 1 -27.68 5.53 23.97
C MET A 1 -26.17 5.55 24.08
N GLU A 2 -25.54 4.38 24.00
CA GLU A 2 -24.08 4.25 24.08
C GLU A 2 -23.44 4.83 22.81
N ASN A 3 -22.50 5.76 22.98
CA ASN A 3 -21.79 6.39 21.86
C ASN A 3 -20.82 5.38 21.26
N VAL A 4 -21.28 4.60 20.26
CA VAL A 4 -20.43 3.64 19.55
C VAL A 4 -19.37 4.42 18.77
N ARG A 5 -18.13 4.37 19.24
CA ARG A 5 -16.98 5.01 18.60
C ARG A 5 -16.66 4.27 17.29
N VAL A 6 -17.25 4.72 16.19
CA VAL A 6 -17.00 4.17 14.85
C VAL A 6 -15.51 4.29 14.54
N LYS A 7 -14.83 3.16 14.30
CA LYS A 7 -13.42 3.15 13.86
C LYS A 7 -13.33 3.89 12.53
N ARG A 8 -12.39 4.84 12.42
CA ARG A 8 -12.19 5.67 11.20
C ARG A 8 -11.76 4.87 9.97
N SER A 9 -11.31 3.63 10.14
CA SER A 9 -11.04 2.69 9.06
C SER A 9 -11.18 1.24 9.53
N LEU A 10 -11.60 0.37 8.62
CA LEU A 10 -11.54 -1.08 8.82
C LEU A 10 -10.11 -1.52 8.47
N ARG A 11 -9.39 -2.10 9.44
CA ARG A 11 -8.09 -2.73 9.22
C ARG A 11 -8.28 -4.24 9.24
N ILE A 12 -7.91 -4.89 8.14
CA ILE A 12 -7.77 -6.35 8.09
C ILE A 12 -6.30 -6.63 8.36
N GLU A 13 -5.99 -7.11 9.55
CA GLU A 13 -4.65 -7.55 9.91
C GLU A 13 -4.49 -9.00 9.47
N LEU A 14 -3.50 -9.26 8.60
CA LEU A 14 -3.06 -10.62 8.33
C LEU A 14 -2.31 -11.09 9.57
N ASN A 15 -2.99 -11.84 10.43
CA ASN A 15 -2.32 -12.51 11.53
C ASN A 15 -1.25 -13.43 10.94
N THR A 16 0.01 -13.11 11.21
CA THR A 16 1.13 -13.96 10.85
C THR A 16 0.96 -15.26 11.63
N PHE A 17 1.06 -16.41 10.96
CA PHE A 17 1.19 -17.72 11.58
C PHE A 17 2.38 -17.72 12.55
N ALA A 18 2.15 -17.32 13.81
CA ALA A 18 3.04 -17.54 14.96
C ALA A 18 2.45 -16.90 16.24
N LYS A 19 1.33 -17.40 16.75
CA LYS A 19 1.19 -17.59 18.20
C LYS A 19 0.02 -18.53 18.53
N GLN A 20 0.43 -19.71 18.99
CA GLN A 20 -0.32 -20.65 19.83
C GLN A 20 -1.65 -21.19 19.27
N ILE A 21 -1.61 -22.48 18.96
CA ILE A 21 -2.69 -23.43 19.26
C ILE A 21 -3.27 -23.05 20.63
N GLY A 22 -4.50 -22.53 20.65
CA GLY A 22 -5.13 -22.06 21.87
C GLY A 22 -6.42 -21.27 21.63
N ASP A 23 -6.34 -20.04 21.12
CA ASP A 23 -7.41 -19.05 21.37
C ASP A 23 -7.77 -18.13 20.20
N LEU A 24 -8.05 -18.67 19.01
CA LEU A 24 -8.60 -17.85 17.90
C LEU A 24 -9.74 -18.55 17.15
N LYS A 25 -10.89 -18.72 17.82
CA LYS A 25 -12.19 -18.71 17.13
C LYS A 25 -12.47 -17.27 16.71
N GLY A 26 -12.22 -16.88 15.45
CA GLY A 26 -12.66 -15.55 15.02
C GLY A 26 -12.42 -15.06 13.59
N SER A 27 -11.45 -15.55 12.83
CA SER A 27 -11.32 -15.14 11.43
C SER A 27 -10.63 -16.21 10.59
N ASN A 28 -11.43 -17.16 10.11
CA ASN A 28 -11.01 -18.11 9.08
C ASN A 28 -10.98 -17.38 7.72
N ILE A 29 -10.04 -16.44 7.55
CA ILE A 29 -9.74 -15.87 6.23
C ILE A 29 -9.18 -17.03 5.42
N ASP A 30 -9.82 -17.36 4.30
CA ASP A 30 -9.37 -18.46 3.45
C ASP A 30 -7.92 -18.23 2.98
N GLN A 31 -7.22 -19.31 2.72
CA GLN A 31 -5.80 -19.28 2.37
C GLN A 31 -5.53 -18.41 1.12
N THR A 32 -6.42 -18.44 0.13
CA THR A 32 -6.31 -17.62 -1.08
C THR A 32 -6.41 -16.14 -0.75
N THR A 33 -7.35 -15.73 0.10
CA THR A 33 -7.45 -14.34 0.56
C THR A 33 -6.20 -13.91 1.33
N GLN A 34 -5.63 -14.77 2.18
CA GLN A 34 -4.37 -14.47 2.87
C GLN A 34 -3.21 -14.26 1.87
N ILE A 35 -3.09 -15.12 0.87
CA ILE A 35 -2.07 -15.01 -0.19
C ILE A 35 -2.26 -13.70 -0.97
N VAL A 36 -3.48 -13.39 -1.39
CA VAL A 36 -3.80 -12.17 -2.15
C VAL A 36 -3.47 -10.91 -1.35
N LEU A 37 -3.92 -10.83 -0.09
CA LEU A 37 -3.64 -9.67 0.77
C LEU A 37 -2.14 -9.57 1.09
N GLY A 38 -1.46 -10.69 1.30
CA GLY A 38 0.00 -10.74 1.50
C GLY A 38 0.76 -10.21 0.28
N TYR A 39 0.37 -10.66 -0.91
CA TYR A 39 0.91 -10.19 -2.19
C TYR A 39 0.69 -8.68 -2.36
N LEU A 40 -0.54 -8.19 -2.21
CA LEU A 40 -0.86 -6.78 -2.39
C LEU A 40 -0.08 -5.88 -1.42
N THR A 41 -0.02 -6.24 -0.14
CA THR A 41 0.68 -5.46 0.89
C THR A 41 2.20 -5.46 0.69
N TYR A 42 2.78 -6.60 0.26
CA TYR A 42 4.20 -6.72 -0.08
C TYR A 42 4.58 -5.85 -1.28
N HIS A 43 3.84 -5.98 -2.40
CA HIS A 43 4.11 -5.19 -3.60
C HIS A 43 3.90 -3.69 -3.35
N ALA A 44 2.93 -3.31 -2.51
CA ALA A 44 2.75 -1.92 -2.10
C ALA A 44 3.95 -1.34 -1.35
N GLY A 45 4.52 -2.08 -0.40
CA GLY A 45 5.66 -1.57 0.36
C GLY A 45 6.97 -1.60 -0.43
N LYS A 46 7.12 -2.53 -1.39
CA LYS A 46 8.22 -2.52 -2.37
C LYS A 46 8.12 -1.36 -3.34
N LEU A 47 6.95 -1.10 -3.94
CA LEU A 47 6.72 0.05 -4.81
C LEU A 47 7.04 1.37 -4.11
N TRP A 48 6.63 1.52 -2.85
CA TRP A 48 6.99 2.66 -2.03
C TRP A 48 8.51 2.83 -1.92
N ASN A 49 9.26 1.75 -1.71
CA ASN A 49 10.72 1.81 -1.58
C ASN A 49 11.41 2.18 -2.90
N GLU A 50 10.97 1.61 -4.03
CA GLU A 50 11.49 1.95 -5.36
C GLU A 50 11.26 3.42 -5.69
N ALA A 51 10.01 3.89 -5.50
CA ALA A 51 9.65 5.27 -5.73
C ALA A 51 10.42 6.22 -4.79
N ASN A 52 10.59 5.83 -3.52
CA ASN A 52 11.36 6.63 -2.56
C ASN A 52 12.84 6.71 -2.95
N TYR A 53 13.40 5.62 -3.47
CA TYR A 53 14.76 5.60 -3.98
C TYR A 53 14.96 6.60 -5.13
N ILE A 54 14.10 6.58 -6.15
CA ILE A 54 14.28 7.47 -7.30
C ILE A 54 14.09 8.95 -6.92
N VAL A 55 13.21 9.29 -5.99
CA VAL A 55 13.10 10.68 -5.49
C VAL A 55 14.33 11.07 -4.67
N LYS A 56 14.74 10.23 -3.72
CA LYS A 56 15.87 10.51 -2.83
C LYS A 56 17.19 10.73 -3.60
N ASN A 57 17.37 10.00 -4.70
CA ASN A 57 18.55 10.11 -5.57
C ASN A 57 18.37 11.14 -6.70
N LYS A 58 17.33 12.00 -6.65
CA LYS A 58 17.05 13.05 -7.64
C LYS A 58 16.85 12.52 -9.07
N LEU A 59 16.49 11.25 -9.23
CA LEU A 59 16.18 10.62 -10.51
C LEU A 59 14.74 10.90 -10.96
N ALA A 60 13.89 11.36 -10.04
CA ALA A 60 12.49 11.70 -10.27
C ALA A 60 12.05 12.89 -9.40
N LYS A 61 11.05 13.62 -9.87
CA LYS A 61 10.36 14.65 -9.09
C LYS A 61 9.42 13.97 -8.08
N PRO A 62 9.17 14.56 -6.91
CA PRO A 62 8.16 14.10 -5.95
C PRO A 62 6.75 14.41 -6.46
N ASN A 63 6.39 13.82 -7.60
CA ASN A 63 5.12 14.01 -8.28
C ASN A 63 4.58 12.65 -8.73
N LYS A 64 3.31 12.39 -8.41
CA LYS A 64 2.63 11.13 -8.70
C LYS A 64 2.76 10.71 -10.17
N PHE A 65 2.54 11.62 -11.11
CA PHE A 65 2.55 11.30 -12.54
C PHE A 65 3.97 11.02 -13.05
N ASP A 66 4.95 11.82 -12.60
CA ASP A 66 6.36 11.60 -12.95
C ASP A 66 6.84 10.22 -12.43
N LEU A 67 6.55 9.89 -11.17
CA LEU A 67 6.87 8.59 -10.60
C LEU A 67 6.16 7.44 -11.32
N TYR A 68 4.86 7.60 -11.61
CA TYR A 68 4.07 6.57 -12.27
C TYR A 68 4.60 6.25 -13.68
N ASN A 69 5.05 7.28 -14.41
CA ASN A 69 5.63 7.13 -15.74
C ASN A 69 7.03 6.53 -15.69
N LYS A 70 7.91 7.01 -14.81
CA LYS A 70 9.29 6.49 -14.66
C LYS A 70 9.33 5.02 -14.23
N LEU A 71 8.34 4.58 -13.47
CA LEU A 71 8.25 3.19 -12.99
C LEU A 71 7.41 2.29 -13.90
N LYS A 72 6.93 2.78 -15.05
CA LYS A 72 5.99 2.05 -15.91
C LYS A 72 6.56 0.73 -16.40
N ASP A 73 7.79 0.75 -16.90
CA ASP A 73 8.36 -0.42 -17.58
C ASP A 73 9.28 -1.22 -16.66
N THR A 74 9.85 -0.58 -15.63
CA THR A 74 10.89 -1.13 -14.76
C THR A 74 10.35 -1.76 -13.48
N SER A 75 9.24 -1.27 -12.92
CA SER A 75 8.74 -1.76 -11.63
C SER A 75 7.75 -2.91 -11.82
N ILE A 76 8.17 -4.12 -11.46
CA ILE A 76 7.26 -5.26 -11.31
C ILE A 76 6.21 -4.97 -10.24
N HIS A 77 6.59 -4.26 -9.17
CA HIS A 77 5.72 -3.99 -8.04
C HIS A 77 4.58 -3.03 -8.40
N LYS A 78 4.82 -2.09 -9.32
CA LYS A 78 3.76 -1.27 -9.91
C LYS A 78 2.75 -2.12 -10.68
N LYS A 79 3.22 -3.04 -11.53
CA LYS A 79 2.36 -3.89 -12.39
C LYS A 79 1.56 -4.91 -11.57
N SER A 80 2.12 -5.37 -10.46
CA SER A 80 1.47 -6.24 -9.48
C SER A 80 0.29 -5.62 -8.71
N LEU A 81 0.06 -4.30 -8.84
CA LEU A 81 -1.01 -3.59 -8.17
C LEU A 81 -2.03 -3.05 -9.17
N GLN A 82 -3.27 -2.94 -8.74
CA GLN A 82 -4.29 -2.25 -9.53
C GLN A 82 -3.86 -0.78 -9.74
N SER A 83 -4.04 -0.26 -10.96
CA SER A 83 -3.45 1.02 -11.39
C SER A 83 -3.75 2.18 -10.45
N ARG A 84 -4.97 2.23 -9.90
CA ARG A 84 -5.38 3.30 -8.99
C ARG A 84 -4.73 3.15 -7.62
N THR A 85 -4.66 1.92 -7.10
CA THR A 85 -3.93 1.57 -5.88
C THR A 85 -2.46 1.99 -5.97
N ALA A 86 -1.78 1.66 -7.07
CA ALA A 86 -0.40 2.07 -7.30
C ALA A 86 -0.26 3.61 -7.31
N GLN A 87 -1.17 4.31 -7.99
CA GLN A 87 -1.17 5.78 -8.01
C GLN A 87 -1.35 6.38 -6.61
N ILE A 88 -2.23 5.83 -5.76
CA ILE A 88 -2.43 6.32 -4.39
C ILE A 88 -1.13 6.22 -3.58
N ILE A 89 -0.42 5.09 -3.67
CA ILE A 89 0.86 4.88 -2.98
C ILE A 89 1.90 5.93 -3.41
N LEU A 90 2.03 6.16 -4.72
CA LEU A 90 2.98 7.14 -5.27
C LEU A 90 2.60 8.58 -4.90
N ASP A 91 1.31 8.87 -4.80
CA ASP A 91 0.79 10.18 -4.41
C ASP A 91 1.03 10.47 -2.93
N GLU A 92 0.84 9.48 -2.06
CA GLU A 92 1.19 9.57 -0.64
C GLU A 92 2.68 9.84 -0.43
N LEU A 93 3.54 9.12 -1.14
CA LEU A 93 4.98 9.36 -1.11
C LEU A 93 5.32 10.77 -1.61
N SER A 94 4.71 11.19 -2.72
CA SER A 94 4.92 12.51 -3.32
C SER A 94 4.56 13.62 -2.34
N ARG A 95 3.40 13.53 -1.67
CA ARG A 95 3.01 14.48 -0.62
C ARG A 95 4.01 14.53 0.52
N GLY A 96 4.49 13.37 0.97
CA GLY A 96 5.51 13.30 2.03
C GLY A 96 6.79 14.06 1.69
N TRP A 97 7.30 13.87 0.47
CA TRP A 97 8.47 14.62 -0.02
C TRP A 97 8.19 16.09 -0.26
N GLN A 98 7.04 16.45 -0.84
CA GLN A 98 6.65 17.85 -1.04
C GLN A 98 6.55 18.60 0.28
N ASN A 99 5.96 18.00 1.32
CA ASN A 99 5.90 18.61 2.65
C ASN A 99 7.29 18.79 3.25
N PHE A 100 8.17 17.80 3.11
CA PHE A 100 9.57 17.92 3.55
C PHE A 100 10.30 19.06 2.83
N PHE A 101 10.17 19.18 1.51
CA PHE A 101 10.80 20.26 0.76
C PHE A 101 10.22 21.64 1.08
N LYS A 102 8.90 21.75 1.29
CA LYS A 102 8.28 22.99 1.76
C LYS A 102 8.78 23.38 3.15
N TYR A 103 8.98 22.41 4.04
CA TYR A 103 9.59 22.65 5.35
C TYR A 103 11.02 23.17 5.24
N LEU A 104 11.85 22.60 4.36
CA LEU A 104 13.21 23.10 4.12
C LEU A 104 13.24 24.55 3.61
N GLN A 105 12.22 24.98 2.87
CA GLN A 105 12.11 26.36 2.37
C GLN A 105 11.60 27.35 3.41
N LYS A 106 10.68 26.91 4.29
CA LYS A 106 9.96 27.76 5.25
C LYS A 106 9.74 27.03 6.58
N PRO A 107 10.80 26.73 7.35
CA PRO A 107 10.71 25.94 8.57
C PRO A 107 9.83 26.61 9.65
N GLU A 108 9.79 27.94 9.67
CA GLU A 108 9.02 28.77 10.62
C GLU A 108 7.50 28.55 10.52
N LYS A 109 7.01 28.04 9.39
CA LYS A 109 5.58 27.77 9.18
C LYS A 109 5.12 26.43 9.74
N TYR A 110 6.03 25.63 10.27
CA TYR A 110 5.74 24.29 10.76
C TYR A 110 5.89 24.22 12.28
N PRO A 111 4.91 23.65 13.00
CA PRO A 111 4.97 23.54 14.45
C PRO A 111 6.06 22.55 14.93
N SER A 112 6.58 21.71 14.04
CA SER A 112 7.58 20.70 14.36
C SER A 112 8.40 20.32 13.12
N PRO A 113 9.65 19.84 13.28
CA PRO A 113 10.48 19.42 12.17
C PRO A 113 9.84 18.33 11.31
N VAL A 114 9.71 18.60 10.01
CA VAL A 114 9.23 17.59 9.05
C VAL A 114 10.40 16.69 8.64
N LYS A 115 10.20 15.38 8.74
CA LYS A 115 11.19 14.37 8.35
C LYS A 115 10.92 13.86 6.93
N PRO A 116 11.95 13.50 6.16
CA PRO A 116 11.74 12.90 4.85
C PRO A 116 11.09 11.51 4.98
N PRO A 117 10.36 11.04 3.95
CA PRO A 117 9.78 9.70 3.93
C PRO A 117 10.82 8.59 4.13
N LYS A 118 10.53 7.68 5.06
CA LYS A 118 11.40 6.52 5.34
C LYS A 118 11.11 5.35 4.39
N TYR A 119 12.09 4.49 4.21
CA TYR A 119 11.89 3.19 3.57
C TYR A 119 11.13 2.24 4.49
N ASN A 120 10.31 1.37 3.89
CA ASN A 120 9.77 0.19 4.57
C ASN A 120 10.89 -0.81 4.85
N LYS A 121 10.75 -1.58 5.94
CA LYS A 121 11.75 -2.54 6.40
C LYS A 121 12.00 -3.60 5.32
N LYS A 122 13.26 -3.88 4.99
CA LYS A 122 13.62 -4.88 3.96
C LYS A 122 13.07 -6.28 4.26
N LYS A 123 13.11 -6.70 5.54
CA LYS A 123 12.65 -8.03 6.00
C LYS A 123 11.13 -8.20 6.00
N SER A 124 10.37 -7.10 5.97
CA SER A 124 8.90 -7.11 5.96
C SER A 124 8.42 -5.83 5.29
N PRO A 125 8.51 -5.75 3.95
CA PRO A 125 8.14 -4.55 3.20
C PRO A 125 6.63 -4.52 2.95
N HIS A 126 5.83 -4.78 4.00
CA HIS A 126 4.39 -4.71 3.91
C HIS A 126 3.93 -3.29 4.22
N ARG A 127 2.94 -2.81 3.45
CA ARG A 127 2.31 -1.50 3.62
C ARG A 127 0.79 -1.62 3.48
N PRO A 128 0.00 -0.81 4.21
CA PRO A 128 -1.43 -0.69 3.96
C PRO A 128 -1.76 -0.36 2.50
N VAL A 129 -2.68 -1.14 1.93
CA VAL A 129 -3.17 -0.94 0.57
C VAL A 129 -4.49 -0.19 0.64
N ILE A 130 -4.61 0.88 -0.16
CA ILE A 130 -5.80 1.72 -0.18
C ILE A 130 -6.48 1.55 -1.52
N TYR A 131 -7.74 1.11 -1.45
CA TYR A 131 -8.66 1.10 -2.57
C TYR A 131 -9.59 2.31 -2.45
N ASP A 132 -9.76 3.05 -3.54
CA ASP A 132 -10.83 4.05 -3.62
C ASP A 132 -12.11 3.43 -4.19
N LYS A 133 -13.17 4.24 -4.34
CA LYS A 133 -14.49 3.79 -4.83
C LYS A 133 -14.46 3.08 -6.18
N THR A 134 -13.39 3.24 -6.98
CA THR A 134 -13.25 2.58 -8.28
C THR A 134 -12.51 1.25 -8.21
N GLY A 135 -11.86 0.98 -7.08
CA GLY A 135 -11.01 -0.19 -6.90
C GLY A 135 -11.69 -1.35 -6.17
N PHE A 136 -12.88 -1.16 -5.60
CA PHE A 136 -13.65 -2.23 -4.98
C PHE A 136 -15.15 -2.04 -5.24
N THR A 137 -15.90 -3.14 -5.17
CA THR A 137 -17.37 -3.14 -5.15
C THR A 137 -17.86 -3.89 -3.92
N ILE A 138 -19.09 -3.58 -3.50
CA ILE A 138 -19.79 -4.30 -2.44
C ILE A 138 -21.01 -4.95 -3.08
N GLU A 139 -21.10 -6.27 -2.97
CA GLU A 139 -22.23 -7.06 -3.46
C GLU A 139 -22.79 -7.86 -2.28
N GLY A 140 -23.94 -7.43 -1.75
CA GLY A 140 -24.50 -7.99 -0.53
C GLY A 140 -23.53 -7.87 0.65
N ASN A 141 -23.08 -9.01 1.18
CA ASN A 141 -22.10 -9.12 2.26
C ASN A 141 -20.65 -9.33 1.78
N ILE A 142 -20.39 -9.22 0.47
CA ILE A 142 -19.08 -9.52 -0.13
C ILE A 142 -18.41 -8.23 -0.60
N ILE A 143 -17.14 -8.03 -0.23
CA ILE A 143 -16.27 -6.99 -0.79
C ILE A 143 -15.44 -7.60 -1.91
N LYS A 144 -15.62 -7.14 -3.15
CA LYS A 144 -14.79 -7.56 -4.28
C LYS A 144 -13.71 -6.53 -4.55
N LEU A 145 -12.45 -6.96 -4.50
CA LEU A 145 -11.30 -6.13 -4.80
C LEU A 145 -10.91 -6.27 -6.27
N SER A 146 -10.64 -5.16 -6.94
CA SER A 146 -10.05 -5.18 -8.27
C SER A 146 -8.58 -5.57 -8.20
N LEU A 147 -8.22 -6.66 -8.89
CA LEU A 147 -6.84 -7.14 -8.98
C LEU A 147 -6.19 -6.74 -10.31
N SER A 148 -4.86 -6.58 -10.31
CA SER A 148 -4.10 -6.34 -11.55
C SER A 148 -4.08 -7.57 -12.45
N LYS A 149 -3.73 -7.39 -13.72
CA LYS A 149 -3.61 -8.50 -14.68
C LYS A 149 -2.52 -9.47 -14.23
N GLU A 150 -1.38 -8.95 -13.79
CA GLU A 150 -0.24 -9.71 -13.31
C GLU A 150 -0.58 -10.55 -12.07
N LEU A 151 -1.31 -9.99 -11.10
CA LEU A 151 -1.76 -10.77 -9.95
C LEU A 151 -2.75 -11.88 -10.37
N LYS A 152 -3.67 -11.59 -11.28
CA LYS A 152 -4.60 -12.62 -11.79
C LYS A 152 -3.85 -13.76 -12.48
N ASN A 153 -2.82 -13.45 -13.27
CA ASN A 153 -1.98 -14.47 -13.91
C ASN A 153 -1.22 -15.29 -12.87
N HIS A 154 -0.58 -14.63 -11.90
CA HIS A 154 0.14 -15.29 -10.82
C HIS A 154 -0.75 -16.25 -10.03
N LEU A 155 -2.00 -15.88 -9.75
CA LEU A 155 -2.94 -16.76 -9.06
C LEU A 155 -3.30 -17.98 -9.92
N ARG A 156 -3.53 -17.82 -11.23
CA ARG A 156 -3.85 -18.95 -12.12
C ARG A 156 -2.71 -19.97 -12.16
N GLU A 157 -1.47 -19.52 -12.31
CA GLU A 157 -0.27 -20.37 -12.39
C GLU A 157 0.03 -21.15 -11.10
N ASN A 158 -0.46 -20.70 -9.94
CA ASN A 158 -0.21 -21.35 -8.64
C ASN A 158 -1.42 -22.10 -8.08
N THR A 159 -2.50 -22.24 -8.87
CA THR A 159 -3.71 -22.98 -8.49
C THR A 159 -4.01 -24.16 -9.43
N GLU A 160 -3.17 -24.38 -10.45
CA GLU A 160 -3.13 -25.58 -11.31
C GLU A 160 -2.00 -26.51 -10.88
#